data_AF-A0A936QQ49-F1
#
_entry.id   AF-A0A936QQ49-F1
#
_cell.length_a   1.000
_cell.length_b   1.000
_cell.length_c   1.000
_cell.angle_alpha   90.00
_cell.angle_beta   90.00
_cell.angle_gamma   90.00
#
_symmetry.space_group_name_H-M   'P 1'
#
loop_
_entity.id
_entity.type
_entity.pdbx_description
1 polymer ?
#
loop_
_entity_poly.entity_id
_entity_poly.type
_entity_poly.pdbx_seq_one_letter_code
_entity_poly.pdbx_strand_id
1 'polypeptide(L)'
;MGIAAGILAKGKAHCTGIFVPCGYGIGEGLGSGLFPFDHIGDALTLSGKIHSALSIVGSGGLYLLPLVWLWKPPAQGPRLRALSWGILLFGGLFMLVFAAAKAGLLGRAGLWQRVYIAVYYIYLLTLARFMYRSLSEKHVMPLGT
;
A
#
# COMPACT_ATOMS: atom_id res chain seq x y z
N MET A 1 -33.83 3.85 -2.27
CA MET A 1 -32.58 4.27 -2.95
C MET A 1 -31.27 3.77 -2.28
N GLY A 2 -31.30 2.89 -1.27
CA GLY A 2 -30.07 2.51 -0.53
C GLY A 2 -29.27 1.29 -1.04
N ILE A 3 -29.91 0.37 -1.78
CA ILE A 3 -29.29 -0.93 -2.14
C ILE A 3 -28.39 -0.82 -3.38
N ALA A 4 -28.83 -0.10 -4.42
CA ALA A 4 -28.05 0.11 -5.65
C ALA A 4 -26.77 0.93 -5.40
N ALA A 5 -26.83 1.94 -4.53
CA ALA A 5 -25.66 2.72 -4.12
C ALA A 5 -24.64 1.85 -3.34
N GLY A 6 -25.12 0.94 -2.49
CA GLY A 6 -24.27 0.01 -1.76
C GLY A 6 -23.56 -1.03 -2.65
N ILE A 7 -24.21 -1.49 -3.71
CA ILE A 7 -23.63 -2.44 -4.69
C ILE A 7 -22.59 -1.73 -5.57
N LEU A 8 -22.88 -0.52 -6.07
CA LEU A 8 -21.91 0.27 -6.84
C LEU A 8 -20.68 0.66 -6.01
N ALA A 9 -20.87 0.99 -4.72
CA ALA A 9 -19.77 1.30 -3.80
C ALA A 9 -18.91 0.06 -3.49
N LYS A 10 -19.51 -1.13 -3.36
CA LYS A 10 -18.79 -2.40 -3.18
C LYS A 10 -17.95 -2.78 -4.41
N GLY A 11 -18.46 -2.57 -5.63
CA GLY A 11 -17.72 -2.82 -6.87
C GLY A 11 -16.50 -1.91 -7.04
N LYS A 12 -16.67 -0.59 -6.84
CA LYS A 12 -15.57 0.38 -6.89
C LYS A 12 -14.50 0.11 -5.81
N ALA A 13 -14.93 -0.30 -4.63
CA ALA A 13 -14.07 -0.61 -3.50
C ALA A 13 -13.07 -1.76 -3.74
N HIS A 14 -13.49 -2.80 -4.46
CA HIS A 14 -12.61 -3.92 -4.82
C HIS A 14 -11.58 -3.48 -5.87
N CYS A 15 -11.99 -2.67 -6.84
CA CYS A 15 -11.08 -2.13 -7.86
C CYS A 15 -10.01 -1.21 -7.24
N THR A 16 -10.38 -0.26 -6.36
CA THR A 16 -9.41 0.67 -5.75
C THR A 16 -8.36 -0.05 -4.90
N GLY A 17 -8.72 -1.14 -4.22
CA GLY A 17 -7.77 -1.94 -3.43
C GLY A 17 -6.73 -2.70 -4.26
N ILE A 18 -7.00 -2.94 -5.55
CA ILE A 18 -6.09 -3.62 -6.49
C ILE A 18 -5.22 -2.60 -7.24
N PHE A 19 -5.76 -1.42 -7.55
CA PHE A 19 -4.99 -0.37 -8.25
C PHE A 19 -3.82 0.19 -7.43
N VAL A 20 -3.97 0.29 -6.11
CA VAL A 20 -2.92 0.85 -5.24
C VAL A 20 -1.66 -0.04 -5.18
N PRO A 21 -1.76 -1.38 -4.97
CA PRO A 21 -0.62 -2.29 -5.08
C PRO A 21 0.01 -2.32 -6.47
N CYS A 22 -0.80 -2.24 -7.54
CA CYS A 22 -0.28 -2.15 -8.91
C CYS A 22 0.52 -0.85 -9.13
N GLY A 23 0.07 0.28 -8.56
CA GLY A 23 0.81 1.54 -8.59
C GLY A 23 2.18 1.44 -7.91
N TYR A 24 2.26 0.75 -6.76
CA TYR A 24 3.55 0.44 -6.11
C TYR A 24 4.45 -0.43 -7.00
N GLY A 25 3.92 -1.52 -7.57
CA GLY A 25 4.68 -2.40 -8.46
C GLY A 25 5.20 -1.70 -9.72
N ILE A 26 4.43 -0.76 -10.27
CA ILE A 26 4.86 0.04 -11.42
C ILE A 26 5.92 1.07 -11.01
N GLY A 27 5.73 1.79 -9.90
CA GLY A 27 6.66 2.83 -9.45
C GLY A 27 8.00 2.27 -8.96
N GLU A 28 7.97 1.40 -7.94
CA GLU A 28 9.16 0.84 -7.29
C GLU A 28 9.70 -0.41 -7.99
N GLY A 29 8.92 -1.10 -8.83
CA GLY A 29 9.39 -2.26 -9.60
C GLY A 29 9.86 -1.86 -10.99
N LEU A 30 8.92 -1.50 -11.87
CA LEU A 30 9.25 -1.14 -13.26
C LEU A 30 10.05 0.17 -13.34
N GLY A 31 9.65 1.18 -12.57
CA GLY A 31 10.32 2.48 -12.55
C GLY A 31 11.77 2.41 -12.07
N SER A 32 12.03 1.66 -11.01
CA SER A 32 13.38 1.50 -10.46
C SER A 32 14.30 0.67 -11.36
N GLY A 33 13.74 -0.29 -12.11
CA GLY A 33 14.48 -1.11 -13.08
C GLY A 33 14.80 -0.37 -14.38
N LEU A 34 13.89 0.51 -14.85
CA LEU A 34 14.07 1.29 -16.08
C LEU A 34 14.95 2.53 -15.86
N PHE A 35 14.92 3.12 -14.67
CA PHE A 35 15.67 4.31 -14.32
C PHE A 35 16.58 4.02 -13.13
N PRO A 36 17.84 3.61 -13.36
CA PRO A 36 18.80 3.39 -12.27
C PRO A 36 19.11 4.67 -11.50
N PHE A 37 19.41 4.51 -10.21
CA PHE A 37 19.70 5.61 -9.28
C PHE A 37 21.17 6.03 -9.37
N ASP A 38 21.52 6.69 -10.47
CA ASP A 38 22.91 7.05 -10.77
C ASP A 38 23.24 8.50 -10.39
N HIS A 39 24.51 8.70 -10.00
CA HIS A 39 25.10 10.00 -9.70
C HIS A 39 26.28 10.26 -10.63
N ILE A 40 26.50 11.52 -10.97
CA ILE A 40 27.74 12.01 -11.60
C ILE A 40 28.32 13.05 -10.65
N GLY A 41 29.41 12.70 -9.98
CA GLY A 41 29.91 13.47 -8.83
C GLY A 41 28.85 13.52 -7.71
N ASP A 42 28.63 14.70 -7.15
CA ASP A 42 27.62 14.93 -6.10
C ASP A 42 26.20 15.19 -6.64
N ALA A 43 26.02 15.19 -7.97
CA ALA A 43 24.75 15.50 -8.60
C ALA A 43 23.98 14.25 -9.03
N LEU A 44 22.67 14.26 -8.74
CA LEU A 44 21.74 13.25 -9.23
C LEU A 44 21.58 13.35 -10.74
N THR A 45 21.81 12.26 -11.46
CA THR A 45 21.52 12.19 -12.91
C THR A 45 20.03 12.39 -13.18
N LEU A 46 19.65 12.71 -14.42
CA LEU A 46 18.24 12.77 -14.79
C LEU A 46 17.51 11.44 -14.49
N SER A 47 18.17 10.31 -14.75
CA SER A 47 17.69 8.97 -14.37
C SER A 47 17.47 8.87 -12.85
N GLY A 48 18.46 9.27 -12.05
CA GLY A 48 18.33 9.28 -10.59
C GLY A 48 17.21 10.19 -10.08
N LYS A 49 16.95 11.33 -10.73
CA LYS A 49 15.81 12.21 -10.41
C LYS A 49 14.48 11.53 -10.69
N ILE A 50 14.35 10.90 -11.87
CA ILE A 50 13.15 10.15 -12.26
C ILE A 50 12.93 8.97 -11.29
N HIS A 51 13.99 8.21 -10.99
CA HIS A 51 13.95 7.13 -10.01
C HIS A 51 13.45 7.62 -8.65
N SER A 52 14.00 8.73 -8.14
CA SER A 52 13.60 9.28 -6.85
C SER A 52 12.14 9.72 -6.85
N ALA A 53 11.65 10.33 -7.93
CA ALA A 53 10.26 10.71 -8.08
C ALA A 53 9.33 9.48 -8.12
N LEU A 54 9.65 8.47 -8.93
CA LEU A 54 8.88 7.22 -9.03
C LEU A 54 8.88 6.46 -7.70
N SER A 55 9.99 6.48 -6.97
CA SER A 55 10.12 5.89 -5.64
C SER A 55 9.20 6.57 -4.61
N ILE A 56 9.14 7.91 -4.62
CA ILE A 56 8.22 8.67 -3.74
C ILE A 56 6.76 8.36 -4.08
N VAL A 57 6.41 8.31 -5.36
CA VAL A 57 5.04 7.99 -5.80
C VAL A 57 4.65 6.57 -5.44
N GLY A 58 5.54 5.59 -5.69
CA GLY A 58 5.30 4.18 -5.36
C GLY A 58 5.14 3.96 -3.87
N SER A 59 6.10 4.45 -3.08
CA SER A 59 6.06 4.37 -1.61
C SER A 59 4.86 5.13 -1.03
N GLY A 60 4.57 6.34 -1.52
CA GLY A 60 3.39 7.11 -1.13
C GLY A 60 2.09 6.37 -1.43
N GLY A 61 1.97 5.75 -2.61
CA GLY A 61 0.83 4.92 -2.97
C GLY A 61 0.62 3.76 -1.99
N LEU A 62 1.68 3.03 -1.66
CA LEU A 62 1.63 1.93 -0.69
C LEU A 62 1.22 2.45 0.71
N TYR A 63 1.77 3.58 1.14
CA TYR A 63 1.43 4.21 2.42
C TYR A 63 -0.06 4.56 2.55
N LEU A 64 -0.70 5.02 1.47
CA LEU A 64 -2.11 5.43 1.44
C LEU A 64 -3.08 4.23 1.38
N LEU A 65 -2.60 3.02 1.15
CA LEU A 65 -3.44 1.81 1.05
C LEU A 65 -4.37 1.60 2.26
N PRO A 66 -3.93 1.74 3.53
CA PRO A 66 -4.81 1.58 4.68
C PRO A 66 -5.92 2.65 4.74
N LEU A 67 -5.67 3.86 4.22
CA LEU A 67 -6.68 4.93 4.18
C LEU A 67 -7.85 4.59 3.26
N VAL A 68 -7.58 3.93 2.13
CA VAL A 68 -8.63 3.44 1.22
C VAL A 68 -9.61 2.50 1.94
N TRP A 69 -9.11 1.73 2.90
CA TRP A 69 -9.93 0.81 3.69
C TRP A 69 -10.60 1.50 4.87
N LEU A 70 -9.95 2.47 5.51
CA LEU A 70 -10.53 3.28 6.59
C LEU A 70 -11.65 4.21 6.12
N TRP A 71 -11.61 4.71 4.89
CA TRP A 71 -12.62 5.62 4.34
C TRP A 71 -13.94 4.92 3.97
N LYS A 72 -13.95 3.58 3.91
CA LYS A 72 -15.16 2.82 3.58
C LYS A 72 -16.08 2.65 4.79
N PRO A 73 -17.41 2.56 4.58
CA PRO A 73 -18.37 2.33 5.66
C PRO A 73 -18.03 1.06 6.48
N PRO A 74 -18.44 0.98 7.76
CA PRO A 74 -17.99 -0.02 8.75
C PRO A 74 -18.39 -1.49 8.47
N ALA A 75 -18.82 -1.81 7.24
CA ALA A 75 -19.17 -3.16 6.80
C ALA A 75 -18.01 -4.19 6.88
N GLN A 76 -16.79 -3.75 7.20
CA GLN A 76 -15.58 -4.58 7.25
C GLN A 76 -15.20 -5.05 8.67
N GLY A 77 -16.01 -4.68 9.67
CA GLY A 77 -15.81 -5.08 11.07
C GLY A 77 -14.71 -4.28 11.80
N PRO A 78 -14.77 -4.21 13.14
CA PRO A 78 -13.85 -3.39 13.95
C PRO A 78 -12.39 -3.86 13.86
N ARG A 79 -12.16 -5.16 13.64
CA ARG A 79 -10.81 -5.75 13.56
C ARG A 79 -10.01 -5.24 12.37
N LEU A 80 -10.59 -5.18 11.18
CA LEU A 80 -9.86 -4.73 9.99
C LEU A 80 -9.52 -3.24 10.10
N ARG A 81 -10.45 -2.45 10.65
CA ARG A 81 -10.25 -1.02 10.88
C ARG A 81 -9.13 -0.75 11.88
N ALA A 82 -9.06 -1.52 12.98
CA ALA A 82 -7.96 -1.44 13.94
C ALA A 82 -6.61 -1.84 13.30
N LEU A 83 -6.59 -2.89 12.48
CA LEU A 83 -5.40 -3.29 11.72
C LEU A 83 -4.95 -2.18 10.77
N SER A 84 -5.85 -1.60 9.98
CA SER A 84 -5.53 -0.50 9.05
C SER A 84 -4.96 0.72 9.78
N TRP A 85 -5.48 1.07 10.96
CA TRP A 85 -4.91 2.12 11.81
C TRP A 85 -3.52 1.77 12.33
N GLY A 86 -3.33 0.55 12.83
CA GLY A 86 -2.04 0.06 13.28
C GLY A 86 -0.98 0.15 12.17
N ILE A 87 -1.32 -0.32 10.97
CA ILE A 87 -0.42 -0.26 9.81
C ILE A 87 -0.18 1.18 9.35
N LEU A 88 -1.17 2.08 9.44
CA LEU A 88 -0.96 3.49 9.13
C LEU A 88 0.08 4.12 10.09
N LEU A 89 -0.04 3.85 11.39
CA LEU A 89 0.86 4.39 12.42
C LEU A 89 2.27 3.79 12.31
N PHE A 90 2.38 2.45 12.27
CA PHE A 90 3.68 1.78 12.14
C PHE A 90 4.33 2.04 10.78
N GLY A 91 3.54 1.99 9.71
CA GLY A 91 4.00 2.32 8.37
C GLY A 91 4.48 3.77 8.25
N GLY A 92 3.79 4.70 8.91
CA GLY A 92 4.18 6.12 8.96
C GLY A 92 5.48 6.31 9.74
N LEU A 93 5.62 5.64 10.88
CA LEU A 93 6.86 5.63 11.65
C LEU A 93 8.04 5.13 10.81
N PHE A 94 7.91 3.97 10.15
CA PHE A 94 8.98 3.42 9.32
C PHE A 94 9.25 4.25 8.05
N MET A 95 8.23 4.88 7.47
CA MET A 95 8.41 5.83 6.37
C MET A 95 9.24 7.04 6.80
N LEU A 96 8.96 7.61 7.99
CA LEU A 96 9.74 8.72 8.54
C LEU A 96 11.18 8.29 8.85
N VAL A 97 11.38 7.10 9.42
CA VAL A 97 12.72 6.55 9.68
C VAL A 97 13.48 6.35 8.36
N PHE A 98 12.82 5.81 7.32
CA PHE A 98 13.41 5.68 6.00
C PHE A 98 13.77 7.03 5.38
N ALA A 99 12.88 8.03 5.47
CA ALA A 99 13.13 9.38 4.99
C ALA A 99 14.31 10.04 5.73
N ALA A 100 14.38 9.89 7.05
CA ALA A 100 15.50 10.36 7.86
C ALA A 100 16.82 9.65 7.47
N ALA A 101 16.78 8.35 7.20
CA ALA A 101 17.93 7.60 6.72
C ALA A 101 18.38 8.07 5.32
N LYS A 102 17.44 8.41 4.44
CA LYS A 102 17.75 8.97 3.11
C LYS A 102 18.34 10.38 3.20
N ALA A 103 18.00 11.15 4.23
CA ALA A 103 18.59 12.45 4.52
C ALA A 103 19.98 12.36 5.19
N GLY A 104 20.52 11.15 5.40
CA GLY A 104 21.82 10.93 6.03
C GLY A 104 21.80 11.03 7.56
N LEU A 105 20.63 11.20 8.19
CA LEU A 105 20.49 11.30 9.65
C LEU A 105 20.61 9.93 10.33
N LEU A 106 20.32 8.85 9.60
CA LEU A 106 20.40 7.48 10.08
C LEU A 106 21.14 6.62 9.07
N GLY A 107 22.01 5.74 9.56
CA GLY A 107 22.63 4.72 8.71
C GLY A 107 21.63 3.68 8.21
N ARG A 108 22.01 2.96 7.15
CA ARG A 108 21.29 1.78 6.61
C ARG A 108 19.92 2.11 6.01
N ALA A 109 19.80 3.15 5.19
CA ALA A 109 18.57 3.51 4.48
C ALA A 109 17.89 2.31 3.78
N GLY A 110 18.69 1.45 3.13
CA GLY A 110 18.16 0.24 2.47
C GLY A 110 17.56 -0.79 3.43
N LEU A 111 18.01 -0.87 4.69
CA LEU A 111 17.38 -1.74 5.69
C LEU A 111 16.02 -1.18 6.09
N TRP A 112 15.95 0.12 6.38
CA TRP A 112 14.71 0.78 6.78
C TRP A 112 13.65 0.75 5.68
N GLN A 113 14.07 0.88 4.41
CA GLN A 113 13.19 0.67 3.25
C GLN A 113 12.60 -0.75 3.24
N ARG A 114 13.42 -1.78 3.45
CA ARG A 114 12.96 -3.19 3.48
C ARG A 114 12.01 -3.45 4.64
N VAL A 115 12.28 -2.88 5.82
CA VAL A 115 11.39 -3.01 6.99
C VAL A 115 10.05 -2.33 6.72
N TYR A 116 10.07 -1.11 6.19
CA TYR A 116 8.87 -0.39 5.76
C TYR A 116 8.04 -1.25 4.77
N ILE A 117 8.68 -1.75 3.71
CA ILE A 117 8.04 -2.60 2.70
C ILE A 117 7.48 -3.89 3.31
N ALA A 118 8.21 -4.54 4.24
CA ALA A 118 7.78 -5.77 4.90
C ALA A 118 6.48 -5.58 5.70
N VAL A 119 6.32 -4.45 6.41
CA VAL A 119 5.09 -4.13 7.14
C VAL A 119 3.89 -4.08 6.19
N TYR A 120 4.05 -3.46 5.03
CA TYR A 120 2.98 -3.37 4.03
C TYR A 120 2.71 -4.71 3.32
N TYR A 121 3.71 -5.55 3.09
CA TYR A 121 3.50 -6.90 2.56
C TYR A 121 2.69 -7.76 3.54
N ILE A 122 3.01 -7.71 4.84
CA ILE A 122 2.24 -8.41 5.88
C ILE A 122 0.79 -7.92 5.88
N TYR A 123 0.58 -6.61 5.73
CA TYR A 123 -0.75 -6.03 5.62
C TYR A 123 -1.51 -6.52 4.38
N LEU A 124 -0.87 -6.54 3.20
CA LEU A 124 -1.45 -7.05 1.96
C LEU A 124 -1.82 -8.53 2.06
N LEU A 125 -0.96 -9.36 2.65
CA LEU A 125 -1.24 -10.79 2.89
C LEU A 125 -2.44 -10.97 3.84
N THR A 126 -2.51 -10.15 4.89
CA THR A 126 -3.62 -10.18 5.85
C THR A 126 -4.93 -9.75 5.19
N LEU A 127 -4.90 -8.72 4.34
CA LEU A 127 -6.03 -8.28 3.52
C LEU A 127 -6.48 -9.38 2.55
N ALA A 128 -5.54 -10.00 1.83
CA ALA A 128 -5.85 -11.09 0.91
C ALA A 128 -6.53 -12.27 1.62
N ARG A 129 -6.03 -12.65 2.80
CA ARG A 129 -6.64 -13.68 3.64
C ARG A 129 -8.05 -13.30 4.08
N PHE A 130 -8.25 -12.06 4.51
CA PHE A 130 -9.57 -11.55 4.91
C PHE A 130 -10.57 -11.60 3.75
N MET A 131 -10.17 -11.10 2.58
CA MET A 131 -10.99 -11.12 1.37
C MET A 131 -11.33 -12.55 0.92
N TYR A 132 -10.37 -13.48 0.97
CA TYR A 132 -10.57 -14.87 0.62
C TYR A 132 -11.64 -15.54 1.51
N ARG A 133 -11.57 -15.34 2.83
CA ARG A 133 -12.58 -15.87 3.76
C ARG A 133 -13.97 -15.28 3.50
N SER A 134 -14.06 -13.96 3.30
CA SER A 134 -15.33 -13.29 3.02
C SER A 134 -15.97 -13.71 1.68
N LEU A 135 -15.17 -14.15 0.71
CA LEU A 135 -15.67 -14.71 -0.55
C LEU A 135 -16.16 -16.15 -0.36
N SER A 136 -15.40 -16.98 0.37
CA SER A 136 -15.77 -18.37 0.67
C SER A 136 -17.10 -18.46 1.42
N GLU A 137 -17.29 -17.64 2.46
CA GLU A 137 -18.55 -17.62 3.25
C GLU A 137 -19.78 -17.24 2.40
N LYS A 138 -19.63 -16.37 1.39
CA LYS A 138 -20.72 -16.03 0.48
C LYS A 138 -21.04 -17.14 -0.53
N HIS A 139 -20.05 -17.94 -0.90
CA HIS A 139 -20.23 -19.02 -1.88
C HIS A 139 -20.82 -20.30 -1.25
N VAL A 140 -20.68 -20.47 0.08
CA VAL A 140 -21.31 -21.57 0.83
C VAL A 140 -22.79 -21.29 1.12
N MET A 141 -23.27 -20.04 1.00
CA MET A 141 -24.67 -19.67 1.22
C MET A 141 -25.41 -19.28 -0.08
N PRO A 142 -25.67 -20.25 -0.97
CA PRO A 142 -26.92 -20.24 -1.73
C PRO A 142 -27.59 -21.61 -1.58
N LEU A 143 -28.58 -21.74 -0.69
CA LEU A 143 -29.76 -22.61 -0.76
C LEU A 143 -30.38 -22.74 0.65
N GLY A 144 -31.54 -22.12 0.85
CA GLY A 144 -32.32 -22.14 2.09
C GLY A 144 -32.23 -20.78 2.79
N THR A 145 -33.24 -19.91 2.80
CA THR A 145 -34.70 -20.08 2.65
C THR A 145 -35.30 -18.85 1.99
#